data_AF-A0A0G0H6T3-F1
#
_entry.id   AF-A0A0G0H6T3-F1
#
_cell.length_a   1.000
_cell.length_b   1.000
_cell.length_c   1.000
_cell.angle_alpha   90.00
_cell.angle_beta   90.00
_cell.angle_gamma   90.00
#
_symmetry.space_group_name_H-M   'P 1'
#
loop_
_entity.id
_entity.type
_entity.pdbx_description
1 polymer ?
#
loop_
_entity_poly.entity_id
_entity_poly.type
_entity_poly.pdbx_seq_one_letter_code
_entity_poly.pdbx_strand_id
1 'polypeptide(L)' 'MQLNTNKFAMAAGGTMGIVYVVCAIFVAIAPDFAMKLFGWLVHLVNVDKFAGDVQITLGGFIIGLVQAVIYTYVGALIFA' A
#
# COMPACT_ATOMS: atom_id res chain seq x y z
N MET A 1 3.86 3.60 29.71
CA MET A 1 4.89 4.06 28.75
C MET A 1 4.35 5.28 28.05
N GLN A 2 5.06 6.42 28.06
CA GLN A 2 4.70 7.58 27.24
C GLN A 2 5.29 7.36 25.85
N LEU A 3 4.43 7.05 24.87
CA LEU A 3 4.86 6.89 23.49
C LEU A 3 5.09 8.29 22.89
N ASN A 4 6.22 8.50 22.21
CA ASN A 4 6.39 9.71 21.41
C ASN A 4 5.63 9.51 20.11
N THR A 5 4.41 10.05 20.05
CA THR A 5 3.47 9.90 18.94
C THR A 5 4.06 10.30 17.59
N ASN A 6 4.83 11.39 17.54
CA ASN A 6 5.50 11.81 16.31
C ASN A 6 6.58 10.82 15.85
N LYS A 7 7.43 10.34 16.77
CA LYS A 7 8.47 9.35 16.42
C LYS A 7 7.85 8.03 15.97
N PHE A 8 6.77 7.60 16.62
CA PHE A 8 6.04 6.41 16.24
C PHE A 8 5.38 6.57 14.87
N ALA A 9 4.69 7.68 14.62
CA ALA A 9 4.04 7.95 13.34
C ALA A 9 5.04 8.00 12.18
N MET A 10 6.22 8.61 12.39
CA MET A 10 7.30 8.59 11.40
C MET A 10 7.80 7.17 11.11
N ALA A 11 7.99 6.36 12.15
CA ALA A 11 8.41 4.96 11.98
C ALA A 11 7.34 4.13 11.25
N ALA A 12 6.06 4.33 11.57
CA ALA A 12 4.95 3.66 10.92
C ALA A 12 4.83 4.04 9.44
N GLY A 13 4.88 5.34 9.13
CA GLY A 13 4.88 5.84 7.75
C GLY A 13 6.08 5.33 6.94
N GLY A 14 7.28 5.36 7.51
CA GLY A 14 8.49 4.82 6.87
C GLY A 14 8.40 3.32 6.60
N THR A 15 7.88 2.55 7.57
CA THR A 15 7.66 1.10 7.41
C THR A 15 6.64 0.82 6.30
N MET A 16 5.54 1.57 6.25
CA MET A 16 4.56 1.43 5.19
C MET A 16 5.14 1.75 3.80
N GLY A 17 6.00 2.77 3.72
CA GLY A 17 6.71 3.08 2.47
C GLY A 17 7.48 1.88 1.94
N ILE A 18 8.24 1.19 2.81
CA ILE A 18 8.98 -0.02 2.43
C ILE A 18 8.02 -1.13 1.98
N VAL A 19 6.97 -1.39 2.75
CA VAL A 19 5.96 -2.42 2.41
C VAL A 19 5.32 -2.12 1.06
N TYR A 20 4.95 -0.86 0.80
CA TYR A 20 4.39 -0.44 -0.48
C TYR A 20 5.33 -0.74 -1.65
N VAL A 21 6.63 -0.42 -1.52
CA VAL A 21 7.62 -0.70 -2.58
C VAL A 21 7.72 -2.20 -2.85
N VAL A 22 7.79 -3.02 -1.80
CA VAL A 22 7.83 -4.49 -1.93
C VAL A 22 6.57 -5.02 -2.64
N CYS A 23 5.39 -4.53 -2.24
CA CYS A 23 4.13 -4.90 -2.88
C CYS A 23 4.09 -4.47 -4.35
N ALA A 24 4.56 -3.27 -4.68
CA ALA A 24 4.60 -2.78 -6.06
C ALA A 24 5.53 -3.63 -6.94
N ILE A 25 6.71 -4.02 -6.43
CA ILE A 25 7.63 -4.93 -7.13
C ILE A 25 6.96 -6.29 -7.35
N PHE A 26 6.28 -6.82 -6.34
CA PHE A 26 5.57 -8.10 -6.43
C PHE A 26 4.50 -8.09 -7.53
N VAL A 27 3.67 -7.03 -7.56
CA VAL A 27 2.65 -6.84 -8.61
C VAL A 27 3.29 -6.69 -9.99
N ALA A 28 4.43 -6.00 -10.10
CA ALA A 28 5.14 -5.83 -11.37
C ALA A 28 5.70 -7.16 -11.94
N ILE A 29 6.09 -8.10 -11.08
CA ILE A 29 6.67 -9.39 -11.49
C ILE A 29 5.58 -10.45 -11.72
N ALA A 30 4.53 -10.46 -10.88
CA ALA A 30 3.49 -11.50 -10.90
C ALA A 30 2.07 -10.90 -10.79
N PRO A 31 1.62 -10.14 -11.80
CA PRO A 31 0.35 -9.41 -11.76
C PRO A 31 -0.85 -10.35 -11.59
N ASP A 32 -0.93 -11.45 -12.34
CA ASP A 32 -2.05 -12.40 -12.26
C ASP A 32 -2.23 -13.01 -10.86
N PHE A 33 -1.11 -13.33 -10.20
CA PHE A 33 -1.13 -13.86 -8.84
C PHE A 33 -1.54 -12.77 -7.85
N ALA A 34 -1.00 -11.56 -7.98
CA ALA A 34 -1.36 -10.44 -7.12
C ALA A 34 -2.86 -10.09 -7.23
N MET A 35 -3.43 -10.14 -8.43
CA MET A 35 -4.85 -9.90 -8.68
C MET A 35 -5.74 -10.98 -8.06
N LYS A 36 -5.36 -12.26 -8.16
CA LYS A 36 -6.06 -13.37 -7.50
C LYS A 36 -6.00 -13.26 -5.97
N LEU A 37 -4.82 -12.95 -5.43
CA LEU A 37 -4.64 -12.73 -4.00
C LEU A 37 -5.48 -11.56 -3.50
N PHE A 38 -5.48 -10.44 -4.22
CA PHE A 38 -6.31 -9.28 -3.91
C PHE A 38 -7.79 -9.64 -3.91
N GLY A 39 -8.27 -10.32 -4.96
CA GLY A 39 -9.65 -10.81 -5.03
C GLY A 39 -10.06 -11.66 -3.83
N TRP A 40 -9.17 -12.54 -3.35
CA TRP A 40 -9.43 -13.34 -2.15
C TRP A 40 -9.47 -12.50 -0.87
N LEU A 41 -8.53 -11.55 -0.70
CA LEU A 41 -8.45 -10.70 0.50
C LEU A 41 -9.66 -9.76 0.65
N VAL A 42 -10.14 -9.19 -0.46
CA VAL A 42 -11.25 -8.22 -0.43
C VAL A 42 -12.58 -8.80 -0.91
N HIS A 43 -12.68 -10.13 -1.04
CA HIS A 43 -13.88 -10.85 -1.51
C HIS A 43 -14.41 -10.35 -2.87
N LEU A 44 -13.51 -9.94 -3.76
CA LEU A 44 -13.83 -9.50 -5.12
C LEU A 44 -13.75 -10.69 -6.08
N VAL A 45 -14.90 -11.11 -6.62
CA VAL A 45 -15.02 -12.27 -7.52
C VAL A 45 -14.77 -11.93 -9.00
N ASN A 46 -14.81 -10.65 -9.39
CA ASN A 46 -14.63 -10.18 -10.78
C ASN A 46 -13.48 -9.16 -10.89
N VAL A 47 -12.31 -9.51 -10.38
CA VAL A 47 -11.14 -8.60 -10.35
C VAL A 47 -10.71 -8.18 -11.76
N ASP A 48 -10.82 -9.06 -12.75
CA ASP A 48 -10.44 -8.80 -14.14
C ASP A 48 -11.26 -7.67 -14.76
N LYS A 49 -12.54 -7.54 -14.40
CA LYS A 49 -13.43 -6.48 -14.89
C LYS A 49 -13.01 -5.08 -14.42
N PHE A 50 -12.39 -4.99 -13.25
CA PHE A 50 -12.08 -3.69 -12.62
C PHE A 50 -10.60 -3.34 -12.67
N ALA A 51 -9.72 -4.31 -12.89
CA ALA A 51 -8.29 -4.11 -12.77
C ALA A 51 -7.44 -4.89 -13.79
N GLY A 52 -8.06 -5.57 -14.77
CA GLY A 52 -7.34 -6.33 -15.81
C GLY A 52 -6.39 -5.49 -16.68
N ASP A 53 -6.68 -4.20 -16.88
CA ASP A 53 -5.85 -3.28 -17.67
C ASP A 53 -5.01 -2.30 -16.82
N VAL A 54 -5.02 -2.45 -15.49
CA VAL A 54 -4.32 -1.52 -14.60
C VAL A 54 -2.82 -1.81 -14.62
N GLN A 55 -2.06 -0.90 -15.22
CA GLN A 55 -0.61 -0.96 -15.28
C GLN A 55 0.05 -0.08 -14.22
N ILE A 56 1.15 -0.57 -13.64
CA ILE A 56 1.99 0.26 -12.78
C ILE A 56 2.72 1.27 -13.65
N THR A 57 2.32 2.54 -13.56
CA THR A 57 3.05 3.66 -14.14
C THR A 57 3.96 4.29 -13.10
N LEU A 58 5.05 4.93 -13.55
CA LEU A 58 5.96 5.64 -12.63
C LEU A 58 5.24 6.73 -11.83
N GLY A 59 4.34 7.48 -12.48
CA GLY A 59 3.54 8.52 -11.83
C GLY A 59 2.58 7.93 -10.80
N GLY A 60 1.84 6.87 -11.16
CA GLY A 60 0.95 6.17 -10.23
C GLY A 60 1.70 5.57 -9.03
N PHE A 61 2.88 5.01 -9.26
CA PHE A 61 3.73 4.48 -8.20
C PHE A 61 4.14 5.55 -7.19
N ILE A 62 4.65 6.71 -7.64
CA ILE A 62 5.10 7.79 -6.74
C ILE A 62 3.92 8.38 -5.97
N ILE A 63 2.80 8.66 -6.65
CA ILE A 63 1.61 9.21 -6.00
C ILE A 63 1.08 8.23 -4.94
N GLY A 64 0.96 6.94 -5.28
CA GLY A 64 0.50 5.93 -4.34
C GLY A 64 1.46 5.72 -3.16
N LEU A 65 2.78 5.79 -3.39
CA LEU A 65 3.79 5.70 -2.33
C LEU A 65 3.64 6.86 -1.33
N VAL A 66 3.57 8.09 -1.82
CA VAL A 66 3.39 9.29 -0.98
C VAL A 66 2.07 9.19 -0.22
N GLN A 67 0.99 8.77 -0.88
CA GLN A 67 -0.31 8.59 -0.26
C GLN A 67 -0.27 7.54 0.87
N ALA A 68 0.33 6.37 0.62
CA ALA A 68 0.42 5.29 1.61
C ALA A 68 1.21 5.73 2.86
N VAL A 69 2.32 6.45 2.67
CA VAL A 69 3.14 6.99 3.77
C VAL A 69 2.35 8.03 4.57
N ILE A 70 1.73 9.00 3.90
CA ILE A 70 0.99 10.08 4.57
C ILE A 70 -0.22 9.52 5.32
N TYR A 71 -1.01 8.64 4.69
CA TYR A 71 -2.21 8.08 5.32
C TYR A 71 -1.86 7.24 6.54
N THR A 72 -0.77 6.49 6.48
CA THR A 72 -0.29 5.71 7.63
C THR A 72 0.26 6.61 8.73
N TYR A 73 1.02 7.66 8.37
CA TYR A 73 1.51 8.64 9.33
C TYR A 73 0.36 9.32 10.08
N VAL A 74 -0.64 9.82 9.35
CA VAL A 74 -1.83 10.47 9.93
C VAL A 74 -2.65 9.48 10.75
N GLY A 75 -2.85 8.25 10.24
CA GLY A 75 -3.53 7.20 10.99
C GLY A 75 -2.81 6.88 12.30
N ALA A 76 -1.48 6.73 12.27
CA ALA A 76 -0.69 6.49 13.46
C ALA A 76 -0.77 7.65 14.46
N LEU A 77 -0.85 8.92 14.02
CA LEU A 77 -1.08 10.05 14.92
C LEU A 77 -2.45 10.03 15.62
N ILE A 78 -3.47 9.48 14.97
CA ILE A 78 -4.83 9.40 15.56
C ILE A 78 -4.90 8.32 16.64
N PHE A 79 -4.17 7.21 16.47
CA PHE A 79 -4.29 6.02 17.34
C PHE A 79 -3.14 5.84 18.35
N ALA A 80 -2.07 6.63 18.26
CA ALA A 80 -0.92 6.59 19.17
C ALA A 80 -1.02 7.63 20.30
#